data_AF-A0A7K3VU18-F1
#
_entry.id   AF-A0A7K3VU18-F1
#
_cell.length_a   1.000
_cell.length_b   1.000
_cell.length_c   1.000
_cell.angle_alpha   90.00
_cell.angle_beta   90.00
_cell.angle_gamma   90.00
#
_symmetry.space_group_name_H-M   'P 1'
#
loop_
_entity.id
_entity.type
_entity.pdbx_description
1 polymer ?
#
loop_
_entity_poly.entity_id
_entity_poly.type
_entity_poly.pdbx_seq_one_letter_code
_entity_poly.pdbx_strand_id
1 'polypeptide(L)' 'DLDGTLDWIDGGTQAAAVPGIAEVKLYAQPKMPIIRKGDYQDLIGHVIAASPSRDQTATLLQQAVDLVNWTITPFKD' A
#
# COMPACT_ATOMS: atom_id res chain seq x y z
N ASP A 1 2.13 13.93 4.49
CA ASP A 1 1.66 12.80 5.30
C ASP A 1 1.44 13.25 6.71
N LEU A 2 0.22 13.04 7.20
CA LEU A 2 -0.28 13.49 8.49
C LEU A 2 -0.75 12.25 9.26
N ASP A 3 -0.53 12.24 10.57
CA ASP A 3 -1.18 11.28 11.45
C ASP A 3 -2.70 11.47 11.38
N GLY A 4 -3.44 10.37 11.43
CA GLY A 4 -4.88 10.44 11.30
C GLY A 4 -5.58 9.09 11.29
N THR A 5 -6.88 9.10 11.05
CA THR A 5 -7.68 7.89 10.92
C THR A 5 -7.76 7.51 9.44
N LEU A 6 -7.41 6.26 9.11
CA LEU A 6 -7.60 5.70 7.77
C LEU A 6 -9.11 5.57 7.50
N ASP A 7 -9.65 6.35 6.58
CA ASP A 7 -11.10 6.31 6.31
C ASP A 7 -11.45 5.09 5.48
N TRP A 8 -10.65 4.82 4.44
CA TRP A 8 -10.77 3.66 3.58
C TRP A 8 -9.42 3.36 2.91
N ILE A 9 -9.27 2.11 2.50
CA ILE A 9 -8.18 1.62 1.66
C ILE A 9 -8.77 0.58 0.70
N ASP A 10 -8.43 0.67 -0.58
CA ASP A 10 -8.89 -0.24 -1.62
C ASP A 10 -7.83 -0.39 -2.73
N GLY A 11 -8.08 -1.26 -3.70
CA GLY A 11 -7.19 -1.51 -4.84
C GLY A 11 -6.27 -2.71 -4.65
N GLY A 12 -6.26 -3.34 -3.48
CA GLY A 12 -5.40 -4.50 -3.19
C GLY A 12 -5.68 -5.70 -4.09
N THR A 13 -6.95 -5.97 -4.40
CA THR A 13 -7.34 -7.05 -5.32
C THR A 13 -6.91 -6.76 -6.76
N GLN A 14 -7.04 -5.50 -7.20
CA GLN A 14 -6.64 -5.04 -8.52
C GLN A 14 -5.12 -5.12 -8.67
N ALA A 15 -4.37 -4.70 -7.65
CA ALA A 15 -2.92 -4.83 -7.58
C ALA A 15 -2.48 -6.30 -7.65
N ALA A 16 -3.14 -7.20 -6.91
CA ALA A 16 -2.84 -8.62 -6.92
C ALA A 16 -3.13 -9.30 -8.27
N ALA A 17 -4.03 -8.72 -9.08
CA ALA A 17 -4.39 -9.23 -10.40
C ALA A 17 -3.37 -8.85 -11.49
N VAL A 18 -2.43 -7.93 -11.22
CA VAL A 18 -1.39 -7.55 -12.18
C VAL A 18 -0.45 -8.75 -12.42
N PRO A 19 -0.25 -9.19 -13.69
CA PRO A 19 0.64 -10.31 -13.99
C PRO A 19 2.08 -10.06 -13.49
N GLY A 20 2.63 -11.01 -12.74
CA GLY A 20 3.97 -10.90 -12.15
C GLY A 20 3.99 -10.33 -10.72
N ILE A 21 2.82 -10.00 -10.16
CA ILE A 21 2.66 -9.79 -8.72
C ILE A 21 2.52 -11.15 -8.03
N ALA A 22 3.40 -11.40 -7.07
CA ALA A 22 3.44 -12.62 -6.28
C ALA A 22 2.61 -12.49 -5.00
N GLU A 23 2.58 -11.31 -4.39
CA GLU A 23 1.83 -11.06 -3.15
C GLU A 23 1.41 -9.60 -3.04
N VAL A 24 0.19 -9.37 -2.56
CA VAL A 24 -0.27 -8.08 -2.04
C VAL A 24 -0.86 -8.32 -0.67
N LYS A 25 -0.44 -7.54 0.32
CA LYS A 25 -1.00 -7.59 1.66
C LYS A 25 -1.19 -6.18 2.20
N LEU A 26 -2.42 -5.87 2.61
CA LEU A 26 -2.74 -4.62 3.30
C LEU A 26 -2.86 -4.93 4.79
N TYR A 27 -2.08 -4.21 5.60
CA TYR A 27 -2.05 -4.38 7.06
C TYR A 27 -3.01 -3.45 7.78
N ALA A 28 -3.18 -2.24 7.23
CA ALA A 28 -4.11 -1.28 7.74
C ALA A 28 -5.54 -1.62 7.31
N GLN A 29 -6.49 -1.42 8.23
CA GLN A 29 -7.92 -1.56 7.97
C GLN A 29 -8.61 -0.20 8.12
N PRO A 30 -9.73 0.02 7.43
CA PRO A 30 -10.55 1.21 7.66
C PRO A 30 -10.82 1.43 9.15
N LYS A 31 -10.85 2.70 9.56
CA LYS A 31 -11.01 3.20 10.94
C LYS A 31 -9.82 2.93 11.87
N MET A 32 -8.71 2.39 11.37
CA MET A 32 -7.49 2.31 12.16
C MET A 32 -6.79 3.67 12.25
N PRO A 33 -6.29 4.06 13.43
CA PRO A 33 -5.39 5.19 13.55
C PRO A 33 -4.04 4.85 12.91
N ILE A 34 -3.57 5.74 12.02
CA ILE A 34 -2.25 5.72 11.43
C ILE A 34 -1.43 6.79 12.15
N ILE A 35 -0.46 6.33 12.92
CA ILE A 35 0.50 7.19 13.63
C ILE A 35 1.86 6.84 13.06
N ARG A 36 2.50 7.82 12.43
CA ARG A 36 3.83 7.64 11.87
C ARG A 36 4.87 7.74 12.99
N LYS A 37 5.48 6.62 13.34
CA LYS A 37 6.57 6.56 14.33
C LYS A 37 7.92 6.93 13.76
N GLY A 38 8.04 6.99 12.42
CA GLY A 38 9.30 7.18 11.70
C GLY A 38 10.15 5.91 11.65
N ASP A 39 9.57 4.74 11.99
CA ASP A 39 10.26 3.45 11.98
C ASP A 39 9.72 2.54 10.86
N TYR A 40 10.35 1.38 10.69
CA TYR A 40 10.01 0.44 9.62
C TYR A 40 8.64 -0.24 9.81
N GLN A 41 7.94 -0.02 10.92
CA GLN A 41 6.61 -0.57 11.19
C GLN A 41 5.49 0.34 10.73
N ASP A 42 5.80 1.53 10.19
CA ASP A 42 4.84 2.45 9.57
C ASP A 42 4.38 1.93 8.18
N LEU A 43 4.03 0.65 8.07
CA LEU A 43 3.61 -0.02 6.84
C LEU A 43 2.08 -0.08 6.75
N ILE A 44 1.51 0.55 5.73
CA ILE A 44 0.09 0.40 5.37
C ILE A 44 -0.18 -0.96 4.70
N GLY A 45 0.82 -1.47 3.98
CA GLY A 45 0.79 -2.73 3.25
C GLY A 45 2.10 -2.98 2.51
N HIS A 46 2.17 -4.06 1.75
CA HIS A 46 3.26 -4.35 0.83
C HIS A 46 2.77 -5.03 -0.45
N VAL A 47 3.62 -4.93 -1.47
CA VAL A 47 3.48 -5.59 -2.78
C VAL A 47 4.81 -6.27 -3.10
N ILE A 48 4.75 -7.53 -3.55
CA ILE A 48 5.92 -8.28 -4.03
C ILE A 48 5.70 -8.60 -5.51
N ALA A 49 6.63 -8.17 -6.35
CA ALA A 49 6.66 -8.52 -7.76
C ALA A 49 7.87 -9.41 -8.08
N ALA A 50 7.72 -10.30 -9.06
CA ALA A 50 8.78 -11.17 -9.53
C ALA A 50 8.83 -11.17 -11.06
N SER A 51 10.01 -10.92 -11.61
CA SER A 51 10.27 -11.04 -13.04
C SER A 51 11.75 -11.32 -13.31
N PRO A 52 12.11 -11.76 -14.53
CA PRO A 52 13.51 -12.06 -14.89
C PRO A 52 14.43 -10.84 -14.94
N SER A 53 13.89 -9.61 -14.95
CA SER A 53 14.70 -8.38 -15.03
C SER A 53 14.31 -7.37 -13.95
N ARG A 54 15.31 -6.64 -13.45
CA ARG A 54 15.08 -5.62 -12.42
C ARG A 54 14.14 -4.51 -12.91
N ASP A 55 14.29 -4.08 -14.15
CA ASP A 55 13.49 -2.97 -14.71
C ASP A 55 12.02 -3.37 -14.89
N GLN A 56 11.77 -4.61 -15.31
CA GLN A 56 10.42 -5.14 -15.36
C GLN A 56 9.81 -5.27 -13.96
N THR A 57 10.56 -5.79 -12.98
CA THR A 57 10.07 -5.87 -11.59
C THR A 57 9.71 -4.49 -11.04
N ALA A 58 10.53 -3.47 -11.29
CA ALA A 58 10.24 -2.09 -10.89
C ALA A 58 8.97 -1.53 -11.57
N THR A 59 8.79 -1.82 -12.86
CA THR A 59 7.60 -1.40 -13.61
C THR A 59 6.33 -2.06 -13.07
N LEU A 60 6.37 -3.37 -12.80
CA LEU A 60 5.25 -4.12 -12.23
C LEU A 60 4.91 -3.63 -10.82
N LEU A 61 5.92 -3.35 -10.00
CA LEU A 61 5.72 -2.75 -8.68
C LEU A 61 5.02 -1.41 -8.77
N GLN A 62 5.47 -0.52 -9.66
CA GLN A 62 4.85 0.79 -9.81
C GLN A 62 3.39 0.66 -10.26
N GLN A 63 3.14 -0.16 -11.29
CA GLN A 63 1.78 -0.42 -11.78
C GLN A 63 0.84 -0.95 -10.69
N ALA A 64 1.31 -1.88 -9.86
CA ALA A 64 0.49 -2.44 -8.79
C ALA A 64 0.27 -1.45 -7.63
N VAL A 65 1.29 -0.66 -7.26
CA VAL A 65 1.19 0.34 -6.20
C VAL A 65 0.24 1.48 -6.62
N ASP A 66 0.28 1.91 -7.88
CA ASP A 66 -0.58 2.98 -8.39
C ASP A 66 -2.09 2.62 -8.36
N LEU A 67 -2.42 1.32 -8.27
CA LEU A 67 -3.79 0.86 -8.12
C LEU A 67 -4.31 0.93 -6.68
N VAL A 68 -3.41 0.96 -5.69
CA VAL A 68 -3.78 1.03 -4.27
C VAL A 68 -4.00 2.48 -3.88
N ASN A 69 -5.18 2.77 -3.36
CA ASN A 69 -5.56 4.11 -2.95
C ASN A 69 -6.14 4.10 -1.54
N TRP A 70 -5.98 5.22 -0.84
CA TRP A 70 -6.54 5.43 0.49
C TRP A 70 -6.79 6.91 0.77
N THR A 71 -7.62 7.18 1.77
CA THR A 71 -7.71 8.52 2.38
C THR A 71 -7.52 8.45 3.88
N ILE A 72 -6.87 9.48 4.42
CA ILE A 72 -6.65 9.63 5.86
C ILE A 72 -7.27 10.97 6.27
N THR A 73 -8.15 10.93 7.26
CA THR A 73 -8.63 12.14 7.94
C THR A 73 -7.65 12.47 9.06
N PRO A 74 -6.96 13.63 9.03
CA PRO A 74 -6.03 14.01 10.07
C PRO A 74 -6.69 14.05 11.45
N PHE A 75 -5.95 13.76 12.51
CA PHE A 75 -6.46 14.00 13.86
C PHE A 75 -6.76 15.50 14.03
N LYS A 76 -7.86 15.79 14.72
CA LYS A 76 -8.16 17.17 15.14
C LYS A 76 -7.33 17.45 16.39
N ASP A 77 -6.64 18.58 16.39
CA ASP A 77 -6.04 19.15 17.59
C ASP A 77 -7.11 19.54 18.63
#